data_AF-A0AAD8ET01-F1
#
_entry.id   AF-A0AAD8ET01-F1
#
_cell.length_a   1.000
_cell.length_b   1.000
_cell.length_c   1.000
_cell.angle_alpha   90.00
_cell.angle_beta   90.00
_cell.angle_gamma   90.00
#
_symmetry.space_group_name_H-M   'P 1'
#
loop_
_entity.id
_entity.type
_entity.pdbx_description
1 polymer ?
#
loop_
_entity_poly.entity_id
_entity_poly.type
_entity_poly.pdbx_seq_one_letter_code
_entity_poly.pdbx_strand_id
1 'polypeptide(L)' 'MILQSCIALASAGLGLVAALAWNDAIKALMKEILGENEGLAALFTYAIIVTVIAVIVVLVLARMAAKVGGEAAIDREAEG' A
#
# COMPACT_ATOMS: atom_id res chain seq x y z
N MET A 1 -3.09 2.43 -26.76
CA MET A 1 -1.65 2.25 -26.44
C MET A 1 -1.05 3.44 -25.72
N ILE A 2 -0.91 4.64 -26.32
CA ILE A 2 -0.20 5.79 -25.69
C ILE A 2 -0.82 6.21 -24.34
N LEU A 3 -2.15 6.33 -24.25
CA LEU A 3 -2.83 6.72 -23.01
C LEU A 3 -2.56 5.75 -21.84
N GLN A 4 -2.55 4.44 -22.10
CA GLN A 4 -2.25 3.44 -21.07
C GLN A 4 -0.82 3.58 -20.55
N SER A 5 0.15 3.82 -21.43
CA SER A 5 1.54 4.07 -21.04
C SER A 5 1.68 5.35 -20.20
N CYS A 6 0.98 6.44 -20.59
CA CYS A 6 0.95 7.67 -19.80
C CYS A 6 0.36 7.44 -18.40
N ILE A 7 -0.75 6.70 -18.30
CA ILE A 7 -1.36 6.35 -17.01
C ILE A 7 -0.40 5.52 -16.15
N ALA A 8 0.26 4.53 -16.74
CA ALA A 8 1.22 3.68 -16.01
C ALA A 8 2.41 4.48 -15.46
N LEU A 9 3.02 5.32 -16.29
CA LEU A 9 4.15 6.18 -15.89
C LEU A 9 3.73 7.19 -14.80
N ALA A 10 2.58 7.86 -14.97
CA ALA A 10 2.06 8.79 -13.98
C ALA A 10 1.74 8.09 -12.66
N SER A 11 1.08 6.94 -12.70
CA SER A 11 0.73 6.15 -11.51
C SER A 11 1.98 5.64 -10.78
N ALA A 12 3.00 5.19 -11.50
CA ALA A 12 4.26 4.76 -10.91
C ALA A 12 5.00 5.93 -10.23
N GLY A 13 5.11 7.07 -10.91
CA GLY A 13 5.75 8.27 -10.35
C GLY A 13 5.00 8.79 -9.11
N LEU A 14 3.68 8.90 -9.17
CA LEU A 14 2.85 9.30 -8.04
C LEU A 14 2.88 8.28 -6.91
N GLY A 15 2.91 6.98 -7.22
CA GLY A 15 3.06 5.91 -6.23
C GLY A 15 4.36 6.03 -5.45
N LEU A 16 5.47 6.37 -6.12
CA LEU A 16 6.76 6.63 -5.46
C LEU A 16 6.67 7.85 -4.54
N VAL A 17 6.12 8.96 -5.01
CA VAL A 17 5.95 10.19 -4.21
C VAL A 17 5.07 9.92 -2.99
N ALA A 18 3.96 9.20 -3.17
CA ALA A 18 3.05 8.82 -2.09
C ALA A 18 3.74 7.92 -1.06
N ALA A 19 4.53 6.93 -1.49
CA ALA A 19 5.28 6.07 -0.60
C ALA A 19 6.26 6.85 0.29
N LEU A 20 6.96 7.83 -0.30
CA LEU A 20 7.87 8.71 0.45
C LEU A 20 7.11 9.60 1.44
N ALA A 21 6.03 10.24 1.01
CA ALA A 21 5.23 11.12 1.86
C ALA A 21 4.62 10.39 3.07
N TRP A 22 4.10 9.17 2.86
CA TRP A 22 3.55 8.36 3.95
C TRP A 22 4.61 7.88 4.94
N ASN A 23 5.82 7.53 4.48
CA ASN A 23 6.94 7.20 5.35
C ASN A 23 7.27 8.37 6.30
N ASP A 24 7.34 9.59 5.77
CA ASP A 24 7.68 10.76 6.57
C ASP A 24 6.54 11.16 7.52
N ALA A 25 5.28 11.07 7.06
CA ALA A 25 4.10 11.33 7.87
C ALA A 25 3.99 10.38 9.08
N ILE A 26 4.19 9.07 8.88
CA ILE A 26 4.15 8.09 9.97
C ILE A 26 5.28 8.37 10.97
N LYS A 27 6.49 8.70 10.52
CA LYS A 27 7.60 9.04 11.41
C LYS A 27 7.33 10.31 12.22
N ALA A 28 6.78 11.34 11.60
CA ALA A 28 6.42 12.58 12.29
C ALA A 28 5.34 12.32 13.36
N LEU A 29 4.29 11.58 13.01
CA LEU A 29 3.24 11.17 13.94
C LEU A 29 3.80 10.37 15.13
N MET A 30 4.72 9.44 14.87
CA MET A 30 5.33 8.63 15.91
C MET A 30 6.20 9.47 16.86
N LYS A 31 6.92 10.48 16.35
CA LYS A 31 7.65 11.43 17.18
C LYS A 31 6.72 12.25 18.07
N GLU A 32 5.56 12.64 17.57
CA GLU A 32 4.57 13.40 18.34
C GLU A 32 3.92 12.54 19.44
N ILE A 33 3.61 11.27 19.16
CA ILE A 33 2.93 10.37 20.11
C ILE A 33 3.90 9.79 21.16
N LEU A 34 5.11 9.39 20.75
CA LEU A 34 6.07 8.68 21.62
C LEU A 34 7.15 9.60 22.22
N GLY A 35 7.16 10.87 21.82
CA GLY A 35 8.20 11.84 22.16
C GLY A 35 9.49 11.64 21.34
N GLU A 36 10.46 12.53 21.53
CA GLU A 36 11.77 12.47 20.85
C GLU A 36 12.67 11.30 21.31
N ASN A 37 12.14 10.37 22.09
CA ASN A 37 12.91 9.23 22.57
C ASN A 37 13.16 8.26 21.41
N GLU A 38 14.33 8.37 20.76
CA GLU A 38 14.89 7.40 19.81
C GLU A 38 15.26 6.05 20.47
N GLY A 39 14.64 5.72 21.60
CA GLY A 39 14.86 4.46 22.30
C GLY A 39 14.40 3.28 21.46
N LEU A 40 15.00 2.11 21.70
CA LEU A 40 14.66 0.84 21.06
C LEU A 40 13.14 0.58 21.01
N ALA A 41 12.41 0.94 22.08
CA ALA A 41 10.96 0.79 22.15
C ALA A 41 10.20 1.59 21.07
N ALA A 42 10.64 2.80 20.72
CA ALA A 42 10.02 3.61 19.68
C ALA A 42 10.25 3.01 18.28
N LEU A 43 11.47 2.51 18.02
CA LEU A 43 11.82 1.83 16.76
C LEU A 43 11.01 0.54 16.55
N PHE A 44 10.89 -0.28 17.61
CA PHE A 44 10.08 -1.49 17.55
C PHE A 44 8.59 -1.19 17.36
N THR A 45 8.06 -0.16 18.02
CA THR A 45 6.66 0.25 17.85
C THR A 45 6.40 0.73 16.42
N TYR A 46 7.29 1.55 15.86
CA TYR A 46 7.24 1.96 14.45
C TYR A 46 7.23 0.77 13.49
N ALA A 47 8.17 -0.17 13.66
CA ALA A 47 8.29 -1.34 12.78
C ALA A 47 7.03 -2.22 12.81
N ILE A 48 6.45 -2.44 13.98
CA ILE A 48 5.22 -3.24 14.13
C ILE A 48 4.05 -2.54 13.43
N ILE A 49 3.84 -1.25 13.69
CA ILE A 49 2.72 -0.49 13.10
C ILE A 49 2.81 -0.48 11.57
N VAL A 50 3.98 -0.16 11.01
CA VAL A 50 4.18 -0.13 9.55
C VAL A 50 3.95 -1.51 8.95
N THR A 51 4.38 -2.58 9.63
CA THR A 51 4.16 -3.96 9.17
C THR A 51 2.68 -4.33 9.16
N VAL A 52 1.94 -3.99 10.22
CA VAL A 52 0.49 -4.25 10.29
C VAL A 52 -0.24 -3.52 9.15
N ILE A 53 0.07 -2.24 8.93
CA ILE A 53 -0.51 -1.45 7.85
C ILE A 53 -0.19 -2.09 6.49
N ALA A 54 1.08 -2.46 6.25
CA ALA A 54 1.50 -3.09 5.01
C ALA A 54 0.75 -4.40 4.75
N VAL A 55 0.62 -5.26 5.76
CA VAL A 55 -0.14 -6.53 5.65
C VAL A 55 -1.61 -6.26 5.30
N ILE A 56 -2.26 -5.31 5.97
CA ILE A 56 -3.66 -4.96 5.68
C ILE A 56 -3.80 -4.50 4.22
N VAL A 57 -2.93 -3.59 3.77
CA VAL A 57 -2.96 -3.09 2.39
C VAL A 57 -2.78 -4.23 1.39
N VAL A 58 -1.79 -5.11 1.59
CA VAL A 58 -1.54 -6.27 0.72
C VAL A 58 -2.74 -7.21 0.69
N LEU A 59 -3.38 -7.49 1.83
CA LEU A 59 -4.56 -8.34 1.90
C LEU A 59 -5.77 -7.73 1.19
N VAL A 60 -5.98 -6.41 1.30
CA VAL A 60 -7.05 -5.72 0.58
C VAL A 60 -6.81 -5.77 -0.92
N LEU A 61 -5.57 -5.47 -1.37
CA LEU A 61 -5.21 -5.54 -2.79
C LEU A 61 -5.36 -6.96 -3.34
N ALA A 62 -4.94 -7.99 -2.58
CA ALA A 62 -5.11 -9.39 -2.96
C ALA A 62 -6.59 -9.76 -3.14
N ARG A 63 -7.48 -9.30 -2.24
CA ARG A 63 -8.92 -9.51 -2.38
C ARG A 63 -9.52 -8.78 -3.58
N MET A 64 -9.10 -7.55 -3.83
CA MET A 64 -9.56 -6.79 -5.00
C MET A 64 -9.12 -7.47 -6.30
N ALA A 65 -7.87 -7.93 -6.38
CA ALA A 65 -7.35 -8.67 -7.52
C ALA A 65 -8.13 -9.99 -7.75
N ALA A 66 -8.46 -10.73 -6.68
CA ALA A 66 -9.27 -11.94 -6.77
C ALA A 66 -10.68 -11.65 -7.28
N LYS A 67 -11.31 -10.52 -6.91
CA LYS A 67 -12.63 -10.14 -7.43
C LYS A 67 -12.57 -9.78 -8.92
N VAL A 68 -11.61 -8.94 -9.31
CA VAL A 68 -11.45 -8.50 -10.71
C VAL A 68 -11.05 -9.67 -11.63
N GLY A 69 -10.19 -10.58 -11.16
CA GLY A 69 -9.81 -11.78 -11.91
C GLY A 69 -10.85 -12.90 -11.87
N GLY A 70 -11.62 -13.01 -10.78
CA GLY A 70 -12.66 -14.03 -10.61
C GLY A 70 -13.88 -13.79 -11.48
N GLU A 71 -14.30 -12.52 -11.68
CA GLU A 71 -15.40 -12.18 -12.59
C GLU A 71 -15.06 -12.54 -14.04
N ALA A 72 -13.79 -12.40 -14.45
CA ALA A 72 -13.33 -12.81 -15.79
C ALA A 72 -13.20 -14.33 -15.98
N ALA A 73 -13.10 -15.12 -14.90
CA ALA A 73 -13.03 -16.58 -14.96
C ALA A 73 -14.43 -17.21 -14.96
N ILE A 74 -15.39 -16.65 -14.22
CA ILE A 74 -16.76 -17.17 -14.11
C ILE A 74 -17.55 -16.95 -15.42
N ASP A 75 -17.33 -15.84 -16.13
CA ASP A 75 -18.01 -15.58 -17.42
C ASP A 75 -17.62 -16.61 -18.50
N ARG A 76 -16.38 -17.12 -18.47
CA ARG A 76 -15.92 -18.14 -19.44
C ARG A 76 -16.52 -19.52 -19.22
N GLU A 77 -16.96 -19.84 -18.01
CA GLU A 77 -17.59 -21.13 -17.69
C GLU A 77 -19.10 -21.12 -17.97
N ALA A 78 -19.72 -19.94 -18.10
CA ALA A 78 -21.14 -19.79 -18.43
C ALA A 78 -21.43 -19.78 -19.96
N GLU A 79 -20.41 -19.51 -20.79
CA GLU A 79 -20.52 -19.46 -22.26
C GLU A 79 -20.08 -20.77 -22.96
N GLY A 80 -19.60 -21.78 -22.22
CA GLY A 80 -19.19 -23.10 -22.74
C GLY A 80 -20.19 -24.21 -22.42
#